data_AF-A0A2S4XLG5-F1
#
_entry.id   AF-A0A2S4XLG5-F1
#
_cell.length_a   1.000
_cell.length_b   1.000
_cell.length_c   1.000
_cell.angle_alpha   90.00
_cell.angle_beta   90.00
_cell.angle_gamma   90.00
#
_symmetry.space_group_name_H-M   'P 1'
#
loop_
_entity.id
_entity.type
_entity.pdbx_description
1 polymer ?
#
loop_
_entity_poly.entity_id
_entity_poly.type
_entity_poly.pdbx_seq_one_letter_code
_entity_poly.pdbx_strand_id
1 'polypeptide(L)'
;MARITALTSGGASAEGGGPTDGGASARGRALRRLALVMGYACVAIGLYHVLLGNAAIPGEAGAGATIDSLGRFFGAIFAGYGLAWLWAARQSPIPATAVRWLAGVFLLGAAGLLLSLAVHGWPHWFQMALTVVELALPPVFFWLAGTGRPRSGAGRPRV
;
A
#
# COMPACT_ATOMS: atom_id res chain seq x y z
N MET A 1 -14.31 -49.28 46.95
CA MET A 1 -12.95 -48.88 47.36
C MET A 1 -12.72 -47.44 46.92
N ALA A 2 -12.80 -46.51 47.88
CA ALA A 2 -12.68 -45.07 47.63
C ALA A 2 -11.20 -44.65 47.47
N ARG A 3 -10.89 -43.90 46.41
CA ARG A 3 -9.60 -43.23 46.25
C ARG A 3 -9.73 -41.77 46.67
N ILE A 4 -8.76 -41.37 47.47
CA ILE A 4 -8.65 -40.13 48.22
C ILE A 4 -8.27 -38.96 47.30
N THR A 5 -8.95 -37.85 47.55
CA THR A 5 -8.75 -36.49 47.05
C THR A 5 -7.31 -35.99 47.28
N ALA A 6 -6.66 -35.45 46.24
CA ALA A 6 -5.46 -34.63 46.35
C ALA A 6 -5.79 -33.17 46.04
N LEU A 7 -5.40 -32.30 46.96
CA LEU A 7 -5.60 -30.86 47.00
C LEU A 7 -4.68 -30.10 46.04
N THR A 8 -5.27 -29.10 45.40
CA THR A 8 -4.76 -27.76 45.03
C THR A 8 -3.35 -27.38 45.53
N SER A 9 -2.51 -26.87 44.62
CA SER A 9 -1.85 -25.55 44.67
C SER A 9 -1.09 -25.39 43.34
N GLY A 10 -1.23 -24.32 42.57
CA GLY A 10 -0.85 -22.95 42.92
C GLY A 10 0.35 -22.60 42.05
N GLY A 11 0.12 -21.85 40.97
CA GLY A 11 1.19 -21.42 40.06
C GLY A 11 0.70 -21.11 38.65
N ALA A 12 -0.33 -20.27 38.51
CA ALA A 12 -0.58 -19.62 37.24
C ALA A 12 0.57 -18.64 37.00
N SER A 13 1.57 -19.09 36.25
CA SER A 13 2.60 -18.25 35.67
C SER A 13 1.94 -17.11 34.94
N ALA A 14 2.11 -15.90 35.47
CA ALA A 14 1.93 -14.69 34.69
C ALA A 14 2.96 -14.74 33.56
N GLU A 15 2.56 -15.19 32.38
CA GLU A 15 3.32 -14.95 31.15
C GLU A 15 3.35 -13.44 30.94
N GLY A 16 4.50 -12.86 31.32
CA GLY A 16 4.84 -11.48 31.03
C GLY A 16 4.83 -11.27 29.52
N GLY A 17 3.90 -10.43 29.06
CA GLY A 17 3.92 -9.89 27.70
C GLY A 17 5.28 -9.23 27.44
N GLY A 18 6.01 -9.78 26.48
CA GLY A 18 7.34 -9.32 26.11
C GLY A 18 7.28 -7.95 25.41
N PRO A 19 8.37 -7.16 25.42
CA PRO A 19 8.41 -5.79 24.89
C PRO A 19 8.13 -5.63 23.38
N THR A 20 7.97 -6.73 22.64
CA THR A 20 7.90 -6.75 21.16
C THR A 20 6.48 -6.73 20.59
N ASP A 21 5.46 -6.99 21.40
CA ASP A 21 4.10 -7.26 20.92
C ASP A 21 3.36 -5.96 20.54
N GLY A 22 3.72 -4.85 21.18
CA GLY A 22 3.21 -3.52 20.89
C GLY A 22 3.65 -2.96 19.53
N GLY A 23 4.91 -3.19 19.15
CA GLY A 23 5.50 -2.63 17.91
C GLY A 23 5.00 -3.30 16.64
N ALA A 24 4.85 -4.64 16.65
CA ALA A 24 4.34 -5.39 15.51
C ALA A 24 2.87 -5.06 15.20
N SER A 25 2.04 -4.93 16.26
CA SER A 25 0.64 -4.54 16.10
C SER A 25 0.48 -3.09 15.62
N ALA A 26 1.34 -2.17 16.07
CA ALA A 26 1.37 -0.78 15.61
C ALA A 26 1.76 -0.66 14.14
N ARG A 27 2.81 -1.37 13.70
CA ARG A 27 3.26 -1.40 12.30
C ARG A 27 2.17 -1.94 11.36
N GLY A 28 1.48 -3.00 11.76
CA GLY A 28 0.36 -3.56 11.00
C GLY A 28 -0.82 -2.59 10.87
N ARG A 29 -1.15 -1.84 11.95
CA ARG A 29 -2.16 -0.78 11.90
C ARG A 29 -1.74 0.39 11.01
N ALA A 30 -0.47 0.81 11.08
CA ALA A 30 0.07 1.88 10.25
C ALA A 30 0.03 1.50 8.76
N LEU A 31 0.48 0.29 8.41
CA LEU A 31 0.41 -0.22 7.05
C LEU A 31 -1.03 -0.26 6.53
N ARG A 32 -1.97 -0.74 7.34
CA ARG A 32 -3.39 -0.76 6.97
C ARG A 32 -3.93 0.63 6.69
N ARG A 33 -3.71 1.58 7.60
CA ARG A 33 -4.18 2.97 7.45
C ARG A 33 -3.60 3.62 6.20
N LEU A 34 -2.29 3.46 5.98
CA LEU A 34 -1.61 4.04 4.82
C LEU A 34 -2.13 3.44 3.51
N ALA A 35 -2.32 2.12 3.45
CA ALA A 35 -2.89 1.44 2.30
C ALA A 35 -4.35 1.86 2.01
N LEU A 36 -5.16 2.09 3.06
CA LEU A 36 -6.51 2.64 2.90
C LEU A 36 -6.50 4.07 2.35
N VAL A 37 -5.69 4.95 2.93
CA VAL A 37 -5.55 6.34 2.46
C VAL A 37 -5.10 6.36 0.99
N MET A 38 -4.09 5.57 0.65
CA MET A 38 -3.61 5.42 -0.73
C MET A 38 -4.71 4.94 -1.66
N GLY A 39 -5.45 3.90 -1.26
CA GLY A 39 -6.54 3.35 -2.06
C GLY A 39 -7.65 4.35 -2.32
N TYR A 40 -8.12 5.06 -1.28
CA TYR A 40 -9.16 6.09 -1.44
C TYR A 40 -8.68 7.27 -2.28
N ALA A 41 -7.43 7.73 -2.08
CA ALA A 41 -6.86 8.81 -2.87
C ALA A 41 -6.79 8.44 -4.36
N CYS A 42 -6.27 7.25 -4.69
CA CYS A 42 -6.21 6.77 -6.07
C CYS A 42 -7.60 6.64 -6.71
N VAL A 43 -8.57 6.10 -5.98
CA VAL A 43 -9.95 5.99 -6.48
C VAL A 43 -10.53 7.38 -6.76
N ALA A 44 -10.40 8.31 -5.82
CA ALA A 44 -10.92 9.67 -5.99
C ALA A 44 -10.27 10.39 -7.19
N ILE A 45 -8.94 10.34 -7.30
CA ILE A 45 -8.19 10.96 -8.40
C ILE A 45 -8.55 10.30 -9.74
N GLY A 46 -8.60 8.96 -9.78
CA GLY A 46 -8.95 8.22 -10.99
C GLY A 46 -10.35 8.56 -11.49
N LEU A 47 -11.34 8.56 -10.59
CA LEU A 47 -12.71 8.96 -10.93
C LEU A 47 -12.81 10.43 -11.33
N TYR A 48 -12.06 11.32 -10.69
CA TYR A 48 -11.97 12.72 -11.08
C TYR A 48 -11.53 12.87 -12.55
N HIS A 49 -10.49 12.15 -12.99
CA HIS A 49 -10.07 12.12 -14.38
C HIS A 49 -11.08 11.47 -15.33
N VAL A 50 -11.74 10.38 -14.92
CA VAL A 50 -12.79 9.73 -15.73
C VAL A 50 -13.94 10.69 -16.00
N LEU A 51 -14.36 11.45 -15.00
CA LEU A 51 -15.52 12.33 -15.09
C LEU A 51 -15.19 13.64 -15.83
N LEU A 52 -14.08 14.30 -15.48
CA LEU A 52 -13.77 15.64 -15.96
C LEU A 52 -12.84 15.66 -17.19
N GLY A 53 -12.17 14.55 -17.52
CA GLY A 53 -11.29 14.47 -18.70
C GLY A 53 -10.18 15.53 -18.66
N ASN A 54 -9.97 16.25 -19.76
CA ASN A 54 -8.93 17.28 -19.86
C ASN A 54 -9.07 18.40 -18.81
N ALA A 55 -10.29 18.71 -18.35
CA ALA A 55 -10.49 19.72 -17.31
C ALA A 55 -9.88 19.32 -15.96
N ALA A 56 -9.59 18.03 -15.74
CA ALA A 56 -8.90 17.55 -14.57
C ALA A 56 -7.38 17.82 -14.60
N ILE A 57 -6.83 18.23 -15.74
CA ILE A 57 -5.38 18.42 -15.94
C ILE A 57 -5.07 19.93 -15.95
N PRO A 58 -4.37 20.45 -14.93
CA PRO A 58 -3.98 21.86 -14.88
C PRO A 58 -3.14 22.24 -16.10
N GLY A 59 -3.57 23.27 -16.83
CA GLY A 59 -2.87 23.77 -18.02
C GLY A 59 -3.25 23.11 -19.34
N GLU A 60 -4.02 22.01 -19.33
CA GLU A 60 -4.26 21.17 -20.52
C GLU A 60 -5.75 21.01 -20.89
N ALA A 61 -6.63 21.88 -20.37
CA ALA A 61 -8.08 21.78 -20.60
C ALA A 61 -8.48 21.86 -22.10
N GLY A 62 -7.63 22.45 -22.94
CA GLY A 62 -7.86 22.60 -24.38
C GLY A 62 -7.34 21.46 -25.26
N ALA A 63 -6.82 20.38 -24.69
CA ALA A 63 -6.28 19.26 -25.47
C ALA A 63 -7.38 18.56 -26.30
N GLY A 64 -6.98 17.94 -27.41
CA GLY A 64 -7.91 17.28 -28.34
C GLY A 64 -8.53 15.99 -27.79
N ALA A 65 -9.56 15.49 -28.47
CA ALA A 65 -10.33 14.30 -28.07
C ALA A 65 -9.49 13.01 -27.89
N THR A 66 -8.37 12.89 -28.61
CA THR A 66 -7.44 11.77 -28.45
C THR A 66 -6.80 11.78 -27.05
N ILE A 67 -6.40 12.95 -26.56
CA ILE A 67 -5.80 13.10 -25.23
C ILE A 67 -6.87 12.97 -24.16
N ASP A 68 -8.08 13.52 -24.39
CA ASP A 68 -9.20 13.39 -23.44
C ASP A 68 -9.57 11.92 -23.19
N SER A 69 -9.78 11.16 -24.27
CA SER A 69 -10.15 9.74 -24.16
C SER A 69 -9.05 8.89 -23.52
N LEU A 70 -7.78 9.16 -23.84
CA LEU A 70 -6.64 8.51 -23.20
C LEU A 70 -6.54 8.86 -21.71
N GLY A 71 -6.74 10.13 -21.34
CA GLY A 71 -6.74 10.60 -19.95
C GLY A 71 -7.85 9.95 -19.12
N ARG A 72 -9.07 9.86 -19.67
CA ARG A 72 -10.19 9.15 -19.02
C ARG A 72 -9.90 7.66 -18.84
N PHE A 73 -9.31 7.02 -19.85
CA PHE A 73 -8.91 5.62 -19.77
C PHE A 73 -7.86 5.38 -18.66
N PHE A 74 -6.82 6.21 -18.58
CA PHE A 74 -5.85 6.14 -17.49
C PHE A 74 -6.47 6.46 -16.12
N GLY A 75 -7.42 7.39 -16.06
CA GLY A 75 -8.21 7.65 -14.86
C GLY A 75 -8.93 6.40 -14.36
N ALA A 76 -9.57 5.64 -15.26
CA ALA A 76 -10.26 4.39 -14.92
C ALA A 76 -9.28 3.32 -14.41
N ILE A 77 -8.12 3.18 -15.06
CA ILE A 77 -7.04 2.30 -14.59
C ILE A 77 -6.56 2.71 -13.20
N PHE A 78 -6.36 4.01 -12.95
CA PHE A 78 -5.89 4.52 -11.67
C PHE A 78 -6.92 4.30 -10.54
N ALA A 79 -8.20 4.42 -10.87
CA ALA A 79 -9.27 4.04 -9.94
C ALA A 79 -9.22 2.54 -9.62
N GLY A 80 -9.05 1.68 -10.62
CA GLY A 80 -8.85 0.23 -10.43
C GLY A 80 -7.62 -0.11 -9.58
N TYR A 81 -6.52 0.62 -9.80
CA TYR A 81 -5.32 0.53 -8.96
C TYR A 81 -5.58 0.92 -7.50
N GLY A 82 -6.38 1.97 -7.27
CA GLY A 82 -6.85 2.33 -5.93
C GLY A 82 -7.74 1.26 -5.28
N LEU A 83 -8.62 0.62 -6.05
CA LEU A 83 -9.41 -0.52 -5.57
C LEU A 83 -8.52 -1.70 -5.16
N ALA A 84 -7.42 -1.97 -5.88
CA ALA A 84 -6.46 -3.01 -5.51
C ALA A 84 -5.76 -2.70 -4.17
N TRP A 85 -5.44 -1.44 -3.88
CA TRP A 85 -4.96 -1.00 -2.56
C TRP A 85 -5.99 -1.24 -1.46
N LEU A 86 -7.25 -0.85 -1.69
CA LEU A 86 -8.34 -1.08 -0.73
C LEU A 86 -8.56 -2.57 -0.48
N TRP A 87 -8.50 -3.40 -1.53
CA TRP A 87 -8.58 -4.85 -1.41
C TRP A 87 -7.45 -5.40 -0.53
N ALA A 88 -6.19 -5.03 -0.80
CA ALA A 88 -5.05 -5.48 -0.01
C ALA A 88 -5.18 -5.04 1.45
N ALA A 89 -5.66 -3.82 1.69
CA ALA A 89 -5.87 -3.26 3.02
C ALA A 89 -7.02 -3.90 3.80
N ARG A 90 -7.91 -4.67 3.16
CA ARG A 90 -9.01 -5.40 3.82
C ARG A 90 -8.63 -6.82 4.24
N GLN A 91 -7.54 -7.36 3.70
CA GLN A 91 -7.06 -8.70 4.07
C GLN A 91 -6.48 -8.73 5.48
N SER A 92 -6.51 -9.90 6.12
CA SER A 92 -5.94 -10.15 7.45
C SER A 92 -5.24 -11.50 7.46
N PRO A 93 -3.88 -11.56 7.47
CA PRO A 93 -2.95 -10.43 7.44
C PRO A 93 -2.90 -9.71 6.08
N ILE A 94 -2.35 -8.49 6.04
CA ILE A 94 -2.16 -7.74 4.78
C ILE A 94 -1.10 -8.44 3.92
N PRO A 95 -1.36 -8.73 2.63
CA PRO A 95 -0.41 -9.40 1.75
C PRO A 95 0.76 -8.48 1.39
N ALA A 96 1.92 -8.71 2.02
CA ALA A 96 3.13 -7.92 1.79
C ALA A 96 3.55 -7.89 0.32
N THR A 97 3.44 -9.01 -0.40
CA THR A 97 3.79 -9.08 -1.84
C THR A 97 2.93 -8.16 -2.69
N ALA A 98 1.61 -8.10 -2.43
CA ALA A 98 0.71 -7.20 -3.15
C ALA A 98 1.05 -5.74 -2.88
N VAL A 99 1.27 -5.37 -1.61
CA VAL A 99 1.70 -4.02 -1.23
C VAL A 99 3.00 -3.63 -1.95
N ARG A 100 3.98 -4.53 -2.03
CA ARG A 100 5.25 -4.28 -2.73
C ARG A 100 5.06 -4.07 -4.22
N TRP A 101 4.22 -4.86 -4.88
CA TRP A 101 3.91 -4.66 -6.29
C TRP A 101 3.18 -3.34 -6.53
N LEU A 102 2.17 -3.04 -5.72
CA LEU A 102 1.44 -1.78 -5.83
C LEU A 102 2.37 -0.59 -5.61
N ALA A 103 3.21 -0.61 -4.58
CA ALA A 103 4.23 0.42 -4.35
C ALA A 103 5.24 0.53 -5.50
N GLY A 104 5.63 -0.60 -6.11
CA GLY A 104 6.49 -0.63 -7.29
C GLY A 104 5.85 0.02 -8.51
N VAL A 105 4.57 -0.22 -8.76
CA VAL A 105 3.80 0.47 -9.83
C VAL A 105 3.74 1.98 -9.57
N PHE A 106 3.55 2.39 -8.31
CA PHE A 106 3.54 3.81 -7.94
C PHE A 106 4.90 4.47 -8.21
N LEU A 107 5.99 3.79 -7.86
CA LEU A 107 7.35 4.25 -8.14
C LEU A 107 7.65 4.32 -9.64
N LEU A 108 7.09 3.41 -10.45
CA LEU A 108 7.20 3.47 -11.91
C LEU A 108 6.50 4.72 -12.48
N GLY A 109 5.37 5.14 -11.87
CA GLY A 109 4.74 6.42 -12.17
C GLY A 109 5.69 7.61 -11.94
N ALA A 110 6.36 7.65 -10.79
CA ALA A 110 7.36 8.66 -10.48
C ALA A 110 8.49 8.68 -11.53
N ALA A 111 8.97 7.51 -11.97
CA ALA A 111 10.00 7.41 -12.99
C ALA A 111 9.54 7.97 -14.35
N GLY A 112 8.30 7.70 -14.76
CA GLY A 112 7.72 8.28 -15.96
C GLY A 112 7.68 9.81 -15.90
N LEU A 113 7.41 10.36 -14.72
CA LEU A 113 7.42 11.80 -14.53
C LEU A 113 8.84 12.40 -14.55
N LEU A 114 9.81 11.76 -13.91
CA LEU A 114 11.22 12.19 -13.97
C LEU A 114 11.75 12.18 -15.41
N LEU A 115 11.34 11.18 -16.21
CA LEU A 115 11.64 11.15 -17.63
C LEU A 115 11.00 12.32 -18.37
N SER A 116 9.72 12.63 -18.08
CA SER A 116 9.05 13.79 -18.66
C SER A 116 9.76 15.10 -18.29
N LEU A 117 10.16 15.27 -17.02
CA LEU A 117 10.92 16.42 -16.54
C LEU A 117 12.24 16.58 -17.32
N ALA A 118 12.94 15.48 -17.58
CA ALA A 118 14.21 15.48 -18.31
C ALA A 118 14.05 15.82 -19.80
N VAL A 119 12.93 15.43 -20.42
CA VAL A 119 12.71 15.60 -21.87
C VAL A 119 11.97 16.91 -22.20
N HIS A 120 10.97 17.29 -21.41
CA HIS A 120 10.05 18.39 -21.69
C HIS A 120 10.17 19.56 -20.71
N GLY A 121 10.95 19.42 -19.63
CA GLY A 121 11.14 20.45 -18.62
C GLY A 121 10.08 20.42 -17.51
N TRP A 122 10.00 21.53 -16.76
CA TRP A 122 9.26 21.58 -15.50
C TRP A 122 7.74 21.51 -15.69
N PRO A 123 7.06 20.53 -15.07
CA PRO A 123 5.60 20.49 -15.08
C PRO A 123 5.02 21.52 -14.09
N HIS A 124 3.70 21.67 -14.11
CA HIS A 124 2.96 22.50 -13.16
C HIS A 124 3.35 22.16 -11.70
N TRP A 125 3.47 23.17 -10.83
CA TRP A 125 3.97 22.99 -9.45
C TRP A 125 3.18 21.94 -8.65
N PHE A 126 1.88 21.81 -8.90
CA PHE A 126 1.03 20.79 -8.29
C PHE A 126 1.51 19.36 -8.63
N GLN A 127 1.92 19.14 -9.88
CA GLN A 127 2.48 17.87 -10.32
C GLN A 127 3.80 17.58 -9.61
N MET A 128 4.65 18.59 -9.39
CA MET A 128 5.89 18.45 -8.62
C MET A 128 5.63 18.03 -7.19
N ALA A 129 4.61 18.59 -6.53
CA ALA A 129 4.21 18.18 -5.18
C ALA A 129 3.77 16.69 -5.16
N LEU A 130 2.98 16.26 -6.15
CA LEU A 130 2.60 14.85 -6.31
C LEU A 130 3.82 13.97 -6.55
N THR A 131 4.82 14.43 -7.30
CA THR A 131 6.07 13.69 -7.54
C THR A 131 6.81 13.36 -6.26
N VAL A 132 6.89 14.34 -5.35
CA VAL A 132 7.56 14.16 -4.06
C VAL A 132 6.84 13.08 -3.25
N VAL A 133 5.51 13.07 -3.28
CA VAL A 133 4.69 12.03 -2.66
C VAL A 133 4.92 10.67 -3.33
N GLU A 134 4.96 10.64 -4.66
CA GLU A 134 5.22 9.44 -5.47
C GLU A 134 6.59 8.83 -5.23
N LEU A 135 7.61 9.63 -4.91
CA LEU A 135 8.95 9.15 -4.55
C LEU A 135 9.06 8.75 -3.08
N ALA A 136 8.40 9.46 -2.17
CA ALA A 136 8.53 9.25 -0.73
C ALA A 136 7.72 8.05 -0.21
N LEU A 137 6.53 7.80 -0.75
CA LEU A 137 5.64 6.74 -0.26
C LEU A 137 6.13 5.31 -0.55
N PRO A 138 6.68 4.95 -1.74
CA PRO A 138 7.12 3.59 -2.00
C PRO A 138 8.18 3.08 -1.01
N PRO A 139 9.26 3.83 -0.67
CA PRO A 139 10.20 3.43 0.37
C PRO A 139 9.53 3.14 1.72
N VAL A 140 8.54 3.94 2.12
CA VAL A 140 7.77 3.73 3.36
C VAL A 140 6.97 2.43 3.29
N PHE A 141 6.30 2.15 2.17
CA PHE A 141 5.58 0.88 1.98
C PHE A 141 6.51 -0.33 1.95
N PHE A 142 7.66 -0.23 1.27
CA PHE A 142 8.66 -1.30 1.26
C PHE A 142 9.21 -1.58 2.66
N TRP A 143 9.49 -0.53 3.42
CA TRP A 143 9.88 -0.67 4.81
C TRP A 143 8.77 -1.36 5.60
N LEU A 144 7.54 -0.81 5.63
CA LEU A 144 6.42 -1.36 6.39
C LEU A 144 6.11 -2.83 6.04
N ALA A 145 6.19 -3.21 4.77
CA ALA A 145 5.91 -4.55 4.26
C ALA A 145 7.11 -5.53 4.37
N GLY A 146 8.30 -5.07 4.77
CA GLY A 146 9.56 -5.82 4.68
C GLY A 146 9.84 -6.90 5.73
N THR A 147 8.92 -7.22 6.66
CA THR A 147 9.24 -8.12 7.79
C THR A 147 8.79 -9.59 7.63
N GLY A 148 8.38 -10.02 6.44
CA GLY A 148 8.09 -11.43 6.16
C GLY A 148 9.24 -12.12 5.44
N ARG A 149 10.28 -12.56 6.15
CA ARG A 149 11.13 -13.63 5.59
C ARG A 149 10.23 -14.84 5.32
N PRO A 150 10.31 -15.50 4.16
CA PRO A 150 9.81 -16.86 4.06
C PRO A 150 10.42 -17.65 5.21
N ARG A 151 9.60 -18.32 6.02
CA ARG A 151 10.10 -19.45 6.80
C ARG A 151 10.54 -20.47 5.76
N SER A 152 11.81 -20.43 5.37
CA SER A 152 12.45 -21.56 4.70
C SER A 152 12.18 -22.76 5.58
N GLY A 153 11.43 -23.72 5.04
CA GLY A 153 10.86 -24.84 5.78
C GLY A 153 11.91 -25.51 6.66
N ALA A 154 11.76 -25.35 7.97
CA ALA A 154 12.42 -26.19 8.94
C ALA A 154 11.76 -27.57 8.85
N GLY A 155 12.57 -28.58 8.54
CA GLY A 155 12.23 -29.99 8.75
C GLY A 155 11.52 -30.68 7.60
N ARG A 156 12.29 -31.11 6.59
CA ARG A 156 12.04 -32.45 6.04
C ARG A 156 12.70 -33.44 7.00
N PRO A 157 11.95 -34.32 7.70
CA PRO A 157 12.56 -35.48 8.33
C PRO A 157 13.19 -36.33 7.22
N ARG A 158 14.45 -36.69 7.38
CA ARG A 158 15.03 -37.81 6.64
C ARG A 158 14.41 -39.08 7.21
N VAL A 159 13.63 -39.78 6.40
CA VAL A 159 13.43 -41.22 6.47
C VAL A 159 13.32 -41.73 5.04
#